data_AF-A0A7V9DHB4-F1
#
_entry.id   AF-A0A7V9DHB4-F1
#
_cell.length_a   1.000
_cell.length_b   1.000
_cell.length_c   1.000
_cell.angle_alpha   90.00
_cell.angle_beta   90.00
_cell.angle_gamma   90.00
#
_symmetry.space_group_name_H-M   'P 1'
#
loop_
_entity.id
_entity.type
_entity.pdbx_description
1 polymer ?
#
loop_
_entity_poly.entity_id
_entity_poly.type
_entity_poly.pdbx_seq_one_letter_code
_entity_poly.pdbx_strand_id
1 'polypeptide(L)'
;MSMNDPGLELHEWETRWQELEQSLADDPAGTLPEACDLVEETLLVDDEREELAAAYRSARDTADRVERGEDVDPGDVGAAIENLRSIHAALSVDTSAE
;
A
#
# COMPACT_ATOMS: atom_id res chain seq x y z
N MET A 1 10.85 -23.67 -8.13
CA MET A 1 10.62 -22.26 -8.47
C MET A 1 9.16 -22.19 -8.84
N SER A 2 8.30 -21.81 -7.89
CA SER A 2 6.86 -21.76 -8.17
C SER A 2 6.65 -20.61 -9.16
N MET A 3 6.13 -20.94 -10.34
CA MET A 3 5.43 -20.01 -11.20
C MET A 3 4.24 -19.54 -10.38
N ASN A 4 4.38 -18.38 -9.75
CA ASN A 4 3.24 -17.73 -9.16
C ASN A 4 2.43 -17.19 -10.35
N ASP A 5 1.21 -17.67 -10.49
CA ASP A 5 0.33 -17.23 -11.55
C ASP A 5 0.01 -15.77 -11.22
N PRO A 6 0.39 -14.78 -12.05
CA PRO A 6 0.26 -13.37 -11.69
C PRO A 6 -1.19 -12.99 -11.34
N GLY A 7 -2.18 -13.71 -11.88
CA GLY A 7 -3.59 -13.55 -11.51
C GLY A 7 -3.94 -14.05 -10.09
N LEU A 8 -3.23 -15.05 -9.57
CA LEU A 8 -3.42 -15.55 -8.20
C LEU A 8 -2.82 -14.57 -7.18
N GLU A 9 -1.62 -14.05 -7.44
CA GLU A 9 -0.97 -13.04 -6.59
C GLU A 9 -1.80 -11.76 -6.48
N LEU A 10 -2.36 -11.29 -7.60
CA LEU A 10 -3.23 -10.11 -7.59
C LEU A 10 -4.50 -10.36 -6.75
N HIS A 11 -5.15 -11.52 -6.90
CA HIS A 11 -6.40 -11.79 -6.19
C HIS A 11 -6.18 -11.92 -4.68
N GLU A 12 -5.08 -12.54 -4.26
CA GLU A 12 -4.67 -12.59 -2.85
C GLU A 12 -4.34 -11.19 -2.32
N TRP A 13 -3.62 -10.39 -3.11
CA TRP A 13 -3.29 -9.02 -2.75
C TRP A 13 -4.52 -8.13 -2.62
N GLU A 14 -5.47 -8.21 -3.56
CA GLU A 14 -6.72 -7.44 -3.55
C GLU A 14 -7.60 -7.82 -2.34
N THR A 15 -7.62 -9.10 -1.98
CA THR A 15 -8.29 -9.59 -0.77
C THR A 15 -7.67 -8.98 0.49
N ARG A 16 -6.34 -9.04 0.62
CA ARG A 16 -5.63 -8.44 1.77
C ARG A 16 -5.84 -6.94 1.85
N TRP A 17 -5.82 -6.24 0.71
CA TRP A 17 -6.08 -4.82 0.66
C TRP A 17 -7.47 -4.48 1.22
N GLN A 18 -8.51 -5.23 0.86
CA GLN A 18 -9.86 -5.04 1.41
C GLN A 18 -9.95 -5.28 2.93
N GLU A 19 -9.17 -6.22 3.48
CA GLU A 19 -9.06 -6.43 4.93
C GLU A 19 -8.36 -5.25 5.63
N LEU A 20 -7.29 -4.73 5.02
CA LEU A 20 -6.57 -3.57 5.51
C LEU A 20 -7.40 -2.29 5.42
N GLU A 21 -8.22 -2.10 4.38
CA GLU A 21 -9.11 -0.93 4.29
C GLU A 21 -10.11 -0.85 5.44
N GLN A 22 -10.65 -2.00 5.86
CA GLN A 22 -11.53 -2.05 7.02
C GLN A 22 -10.77 -1.73 8.31
N SER A 23 -9.54 -2.23 8.43
CA SER A 23 -8.68 -1.96 9.59
C SER A 23 -8.20 -0.50 9.63
N LEU A 24 -7.92 0.11 8.48
CA LEU A 24 -7.60 1.54 8.34
C LEU A 24 -8.77 2.44 8.72
N ALA A 25 -10.02 1.96 8.58
CA ALA A 25 -11.19 2.71 9.04
C ALA A 25 -11.36 2.67 10.56
N ASP A 26 -10.90 1.61 11.23
CA ASP A 26 -10.96 1.45 12.69
C ASP A 26 -9.74 2.09 13.38
N ASP A 27 -8.54 1.77 12.90
CA ASP A 27 -7.25 2.28 13.37
C ASP A 27 -6.33 2.68 12.20
N PRO A 28 -6.52 3.89 11.63
CA PRO A 28 -5.75 4.35 10.47
C PRO A 28 -4.26 4.43 10.75
N ALA A 29 -3.87 4.87 11.96
CA ALA A 29 -2.48 5.06 12.32
C ALA A 29 -1.78 3.71 12.53
N GLY A 30 -2.38 2.80 13.31
CA GLY A 30 -1.78 1.49 13.56
C GLY A 30 -1.76 0.58 12.33
N THR A 31 -2.72 0.72 11.41
CA THR A 31 -2.79 -0.11 10.19
C THR A 31 -1.98 0.44 9.02
N LEU A 32 -1.64 1.74 9.01
CA LEU A 32 -0.84 2.37 7.95
C LEU A 32 0.47 1.62 7.59
N PRO A 33 1.30 1.17 8.55
CA PRO A 33 2.52 0.41 8.23
C PRO A 33 2.23 -0.90 7.51
N GLU A 34 1.24 -1.69 7.96
CA GLU A 34 0.84 -2.93 7.28
C GLU A 34 0.36 -2.69 5.85
N ALA A 35 -0.37 -1.59 5.62
CA ALA A 35 -0.77 -1.18 4.28
C ALA A 35 0.43 -0.79 3.40
N CYS A 36 1.47 -0.19 3.98
CA CYS A 36 2.71 0.09 3.25
C CYS A 36 3.48 -1.18 2.90
N ASP A 37 3.61 -2.14 3.81
CA ASP A 37 4.30 -3.41 3.52
C ASP A 37 3.62 -4.17 2.37
N LEU A 38 2.28 -4.24 2.37
CA LEU A 38 1.54 -4.90 1.30
C LEU A 38 1.75 -4.22 -0.07
N VAL A 39 1.75 -2.90 -0.11
CA VAL A 39 2.00 -2.15 -1.35
C VAL A 39 3.45 -2.29 -1.79
N GLU A 40 4.41 -2.36 -0.86
CA GLU A 40 5.82 -2.57 -1.16
C GLU A 40 6.05 -3.90 -1.87
N GLU A 41 5.45 -4.98 -1.34
CA GLU A 41 5.60 -6.32 -1.93
C GLU A 41 5.20 -6.33 -3.40
N THR A 42 4.12 -5.63 -3.78
CA THR A 42 3.65 -5.56 -5.17
C THR A 42 4.41 -4.53 -6.00
N LEU A 43 4.75 -3.37 -5.42
CA LEU A 43 5.50 -2.33 -6.12
C LEU A 43 6.91 -2.81 -6.49
N LEU A 44 7.55 -3.63 -5.64
CA LEU A 44 8.87 -4.20 -5.89
C LEU A 44 8.88 -5.25 -7.02
N VAL A 45 7.71 -5.79 -7.41
CA VAL A 45 7.59 -6.64 -8.60
C VAL A 45 7.72 -5.81 -9.88
N ASP A 46 7.38 -4.52 -9.83
CA ASP A 46 7.26 -3.61 -10.98
C ASP A 46 8.26 -2.43 -10.86
N ASP A 47 9.54 -2.72 -11.14
CA ASP A 47 10.68 -1.76 -10.99
C ASP A 47 10.56 -0.50 -11.88
N GLU A 48 9.64 -0.48 -12.85
CA GLU A 48 9.44 0.62 -13.80
C GLU A 48 8.57 1.78 -13.26
N ARG A 49 8.00 1.68 -12.04
CA ARG A 49 7.05 2.66 -11.49
C ARG A 49 7.68 3.66 -10.51
N GLU A 50 8.70 4.38 -10.96
CA GLU A 50 9.42 5.37 -10.14
C GLU A 50 8.49 6.50 -9.61
N GLU A 51 7.46 6.87 -10.38
CA GLU A 51 6.45 7.86 -9.98
C GLU A 51 5.62 7.38 -8.77
N LEU A 52 5.22 6.11 -8.76
CA LEU A 52 4.52 5.51 -7.63
C LEU A 52 5.45 5.28 -6.44
N ALA A 53 6.73 4.98 -6.70
CA ALA A 53 7.73 4.82 -5.64
C ALA A 53 7.95 6.10 -4.81
N ALA A 54 7.84 7.28 -5.41
CA ALA A 54 7.93 8.54 -4.68
C ALA A 54 6.73 8.72 -3.72
N ALA A 55 5.51 8.46 -4.20
CA ALA A 55 4.29 8.51 -3.38
C ALA A 55 4.33 7.46 -2.27
N TYR A 56 4.78 6.25 -2.59
CA TYR A 56 4.97 5.15 -1.64
C TYR A 56 5.93 5.55 -0.52
N ARG A 57 7.13 6.05 -0.85
CA ARG A 57 8.13 6.47 0.16
C ARG A 57 7.58 7.55 1.08
N SER A 58 6.78 8.48 0.55
CA SER A 58 6.13 9.50 1.39
C SER A 58 5.15 8.89 2.38
N ALA A 59 4.33 7.92 1.95
CA ALA A 59 3.41 7.22 2.84
C ALA A 59 4.17 6.36 3.88
N ARG A 60 5.24 5.68 3.44
CA ARG A 60 6.08 4.87 4.32
C ARG A 60 6.76 5.70 5.39
N ASP A 61 7.28 6.88 5.07
CA ASP A 61 7.88 7.79 6.06
C ASP A 61 6.89 8.17 7.16
N THR A 62 5.62 8.44 6.81
CA THR A 62 4.56 8.68 7.79
C THR A 62 4.30 7.45 8.66
N ALA A 63 4.22 6.26 8.05
CA ALA A 63 4.03 5.00 8.77
C ALA A 63 5.16 4.71 9.77
N ASP A 64 6.40 4.90 9.31
CA ASP A 64 7.62 4.74 10.10
C ASP A 64 7.64 5.65 11.34
N ARG A 65 7.16 6.90 11.21
CA ARG A 65 7.01 7.82 12.35
C ARG A 65 5.94 7.34 13.33
N VAL A 66 4.80 6.85 12.82
CA VAL A 66 3.74 6.29 13.66
C VAL A 66 4.22 5.05 14.43
N GLU A 67 4.94 4.14 13.77
CA GLU A 67 5.51 2.94 14.42
C GLU A 67 6.54 3.29 15.50
N ARG A 68 7.31 4.38 15.30
CA ARG A 68 8.22 4.91 16.31
C ARG A 68 7.51 5.57 17.49
N GLY A 69 6.18 5.70 17.43
CA GLY A 69 5.38 6.39 18.43
C GLY A 69 5.58 7.91 18.42
N GLU A 70 5.98 8.47 17.28
CA GLU A 70 6.06 9.92 17.10
C GLU A 70 4.66 10.53 16.99
N ASP A 71 4.55 11.81 17.36
CA ASP A 71 3.31 12.57 17.21
C ASP A 71 3.14 12.94 15.74
N VAL A 72 2.31 12.17 15.03
CA VAL A 72 1.99 12.38 13.61
C VAL A 72 0.61 12.99 13.49
N ASP A 73 0.48 14.01 12.65
CA ASP A 73 -0.81 14.66 12.44
C ASP A 73 -1.78 13.67 11.77
N PRO A 74 -3.04 13.54 12.25
CA PRO A 74 -4.02 12.66 11.63
C PRO A 74 -4.34 13.04 10.18
N GLY A 75 -4.10 14.29 9.76
CA GLY A 75 -4.15 14.72 8.36
C GLY A 75 -3.03 14.13 7.51
N ASP A 76 -1.81 14.01 8.04
CA ASP A 76 -0.69 13.35 7.35
C ASP A 76 -0.93 11.83 7.22
N VAL A 77 -1.49 11.20 8.26
CA VAL A 77 -1.93 9.79 8.20
C VAL A 77 -2.98 9.60 7.12
N GLY A 78 -4.01 10.45 7.09
CA GLY A 78 -5.03 10.42 6.04
C GLY A 78 -4.46 10.59 4.63
N ALA A 79 -3.54 11.54 4.45
CA ALA A 79 -2.87 11.75 3.17
C ALA A 79 -2.02 10.53 2.74
N ALA A 80 -1.34 9.88 3.68
CA ALA A 80 -0.59 8.65 3.41
C ALA A 80 -1.51 7.51 2.95
N ILE A 81 -2.66 7.33 3.60
CA ILE A 81 -3.66 6.32 3.21
C ILE A 81 -4.19 6.58 1.81
N GLU A 82 -4.52 7.84 1.49
CA GLU A 82 -5.01 8.19 0.15
C GLU A 82 -3.95 7.96 -0.93
N ASN A 83 -2.67 8.22 -0.62
CA ASN A 83 -1.56 7.89 -1.53
C ASN A 83 -1.49 6.37 -1.79
N LEU A 84 -1.59 5.54 -0.74
CA LEU A 84 -1.58 4.08 -0.90
C LEU A 84 -2.78 3.59 -1.71
N ARG A 85 -3.98 4.14 -1.49
CA ARG A 85 -5.17 3.85 -2.33
C ARG A 85 -4.95 4.20 -3.80
N SER A 86 -4.30 5.33 -4.06
CA SER A 86 -3.99 5.76 -5.44
C SER A 86 -3.01 4.79 -6.11
N ILE A 87 -1.97 4.36 -5.39
CA ILE A 87 -1.03 3.34 -5.86
C ILE A 87 -1.75 2.02 -6.11
N HIS A 88 -2.59 1.56 -5.19
CA HIS A 88 -3.36 0.34 -5.34
C HIS A 88 -4.24 0.37 -6.59
N ALA A 89 -4.96 1.47 -6.81
CA ALA A 89 -5.79 1.65 -7.99
C ALA A 89 -4.96 1.63 -9.29
N ALA A 90 -3.77 2.24 -9.29
CA ALA A 90 -2.87 2.21 -10.44
C ALA A 90 -2.35 0.79 -10.74
N LEU A 91 -2.02 0.00 -9.72
CA LEU A 91 -1.56 -1.38 -9.87
C LEU A 91 -2.68 -2.30 -10.38
N SER A 92 -3.90 -2.19 -9.84
CA SER A 92 -5.05 -3.02 -10.25
C SER A 92 -5.53 -2.76 -11.69
N VAL A 93 -5.46 -1.50 -12.15
CA VAL A 93 -5.83 -1.13 -13.53
C VAL A 93 -4.88 -1.73 -14.56
N ASP A 94 -3.58 -1.77 -14.27
CA ASP A 94 -2.56 -2.29 -15.19
C ASP A 94 -2.72 -3.79 -15.44
N THR A 95 -2.94 -4.57 -14.37
CA THR A 95 -3.13 -6.03 -14.49
C THR A 95 -4.45 -6.40 -15.19
N SER A 96 -5.44 -5.51 -15.18
CA SER A 96 -6.70 -5.70 -15.91
C SER A 96 -6.59 -5.45 -17.42
N ALA A 97 -5.46 -4.90 -17.90
CA ALA A 97 -5.28 -4.51 -19.30
C ALA A 97 -4.63 -5.61 -20.18
N GLU A 98 -4.29 -6.79 -19.64
CA GLU A 98 -3.70 -7.92 -20.36
C GLU A 98 -4.70 -9.01 -20.81
#